data_AF-A0A4Y9ZXF0-F1
#
_entry.id   AF-A0A4Y9ZXF0-F1
#
_cell.length_a   1.000
_cell.length_b   1.000
_cell.length_c   1.000
_cell.angle_alpha   90.00
_cell.angle_beta   90.00
_cell.angle_gamma   90.00
#
_symmetry.space_group_name_H-M   'P 1'
#
loop_
_entity.id
_entity.type
_entity.pdbx_description
1 polymer ?
#
loop_
_entity_poly.entity_id
_entity_poly.type
_entity_poly.pdbx_seq_one_letter_code
_entity_poly.pdbx_strand_id
1 'polypeptide(L)'
;MSHLKYDLLLEDSNAYTTTPFQRFIMHKDLDIAEGPDCKWHIKQGKLLYSNNVDSPFAVYRCEVVSEPQQGPNPTRTVIAKFGMLPMACGALEQEAMTYVRHLKDAQGVVVPHFLGFYKGQDADGDVTGILLLEDCGHSVTSREWDRDIGNIAAEACVALARFHQLTGLEYDNFSFEHVIKVDGTNRDVKLVSFMKADKHNCKFPKSGEINGIKFDRIVRERLPDPGLERIGCEEIHEFCLNLRLVLPVKLLLDDQSIPITSDIKTFDDVFWRAKDSYPDTPDKYICDDLFGPWKVIEKHIEKYASVPWTQALGDLGLDDSENKLEEETAYGSDNEE
;
A
#
# COMPACT_ATOMS: atom_id res chain seq x y z
N MET A 1 -40.05 -3.65 13.68
CA MET A 1 -40.01 -4.98 13.05
C MET A 1 -41.10 -5.03 11.98
N SER A 2 -40.79 -4.52 10.78
CA SER A 2 -41.73 -4.55 9.65
C SER A 2 -41.36 -5.71 8.73
N HIS A 3 -42.22 -6.73 8.72
CA HIS A 3 -42.17 -7.82 7.76
C HIS A 3 -42.48 -7.27 6.37
N LEU A 4 -41.49 -7.21 5.49
CA LEU A 4 -41.70 -7.00 4.06
C LEU A 4 -42.05 -8.35 3.43
N LYS A 5 -43.26 -8.42 2.84
CA LYS A 5 -43.75 -9.53 2.01
C LYS A 5 -43.01 -9.51 0.68
N TYR A 6 -42.66 -10.70 0.18
CA TYR A 6 -42.00 -10.92 -1.11
C TYR A 6 -43.03 -11.38 -2.15
N ASP A 7 -43.03 -10.73 -3.32
CA ASP A 7 -43.69 -11.24 -4.53
C ASP A 7 -42.62 -11.85 -5.44
N LEU A 8 -42.76 -13.15 -5.72
CA LEU A 8 -41.97 -13.93 -6.67
C LEU A 8 -42.63 -13.85 -8.05
N LEU A 9 -41.96 -13.24 -9.03
CA LEU A 9 -42.26 -13.47 -10.44
C LEU A 9 -41.24 -14.47 -10.96
N LEU A 10 -41.66 -15.75 -11.01
CA LEU A 10 -40.97 -16.82 -11.71
C LEU A 10 -41.41 -16.75 -13.18
N GLU A 11 -40.51 -16.38 -14.08
CA GLU A 11 -40.70 -16.69 -15.50
C GLU A 11 -40.02 -18.04 -15.79
N ASP A 12 -40.85 -19.00 -16.20
CA ASP A 12 -40.44 -20.35 -16.63
C ASP A 12 -39.51 -20.25 -17.85
N SER A 13 -38.23 -20.54 -17.64
CA SER A 13 -37.32 -20.82 -18.76
C SER A 13 -36.49 -22.08 -18.46
N ASN A 14 -36.40 -22.92 -19.50
CA ASN A 14 -35.94 -24.31 -19.45
C ASN A 14 -34.59 -24.51 -18.75
N ALA A 15 -34.59 -25.48 -17.84
CA ALA A 15 -33.41 -25.95 -17.11
C ALA A 15 -32.37 -26.59 -18.04
N TYR A 16 -31.10 -26.55 -17.61
CA TYR A 16 -29.93 -27.31 -18.06
C TYR A 16 -28.72 -26.56 -18.64
N THR A 17 -28.75 -25.23 -18.81
CA THR A 17 -27.51 -24.47 -19.13
C THR A 17 -27.42 -23.07 -18.50
N THR A 18 -28.25 -22.77 -17.51
CA THR A 18 -28.32 -21.43 -16.93
C THR A 18 -27.10 -21.17 -16.04
N THR A 19 -26.23 -20.23 -16.45
CA THR A 19 -25.17 -19.69 -15.61
C THR A 19 -25.75 -19.22 -14.27
N PRO A 20 -25.02 -19.31 -13.14
CA PRO A 20 -25.55 -19.00 -11.80
C PRO A 20 -26.22 -17.61 -11.68
N PHE A 21 -25.91 -16.69 -12.59
CA PHE A 21 -26.43 -15.31 -12.62
C PHE A 21 -27.92 -15.12 -12.94
N GLN A 22 -28.62 -16.13 -13.49
CA GLN A 22 -29.98 -15.90 -14.02
C GLN A 22 -31.11 -15.85 -12.97
N ARG A 23 -30.84 -16.02 -11.67
CA ARG A 23 -31.88 -16.14 -10.64
C ARG A 23 -31.61 -15.42 -9.32
N PHE A 24 -30.91 -14.28 -9.33
CA PHE A 24 -30.73 -13.49 -8.11
C PHE A 24 -31.62 -12.24 -8.10
N ILE A 25 -32.59 -12.21 -7.19
CA ILE A 25 -33.26 -10.96 -6.79
C ILE A 25 -32.42 -10.38 -5.65
N MET A 26 -31.68 -9.33 -5.95
CA MET A 26 -30.81 -8.68 -4.98
C MET A 26 -31.64 -7.73 -4.10
N HIS A 27 -31.70 -8.02 -2.80
CA HIS A 27 -32.22 -7.08 -1.82
C HIS A 27 -31.06 -6.28 -1.24
N LYS A 28 -31.22 -4.95 -1.23
CA LYS A 28 -30.27 -4.05 -0.58
C LYS A 28 -30.32 -4.29 0.92
N ASP A 29 -29.16 -4.55 1.53
CA ASP A 29 -29.08 -4.49 2.98
C ASP A 29 -29.07 -3.01 3.40
N LEU A 30 -30.18 -2.56 3.98
CA LEU A 30 -30.41 -1.15 4.29
C LEU A 30 -29.45 -0.60 5.36
N ASP A 31 -28.80 -1.49 6.12
CA ASP A 31 -27.84 -1.09 7.16
C ASP A 31 -26.41 -0.87 6.61
N ILE A 32 -26.13 -1.28 5.36
CA ILE A 32 -24.76 -1.37 4.82
C ILE A 32 -24.59 -0.62 3.48
N ALA A 33 -25.67 -0.26 2.77
CA ALA A 33 -25.55 0.37 1.46
C ALA A 33 -25.80 1.90 1.48
N GLU A 34 -24.78 2.70 1.11
CA GLU A 34 -24.95 4.11 0.75
C GLU A 34 -25.52 4.23 -0.69
N GLY A 35 -26.65 4.94 -0.89
CA GLY A 35 -27.21 5.23 -2.23
C GLY A 35 -28.71 4.93 -2.41
N PRO A 36 -29.37 5.39 -3.49
CA PRO A 36 -30.78 5.08 -3.77
C PRO A 36 -31.01 3.58 -3.98
N ASP A 37 -32.26 3.12 -3.83
CA ASP A 37 -32.64 1.72 -4.13
C ASP A 37 -32.45 1.45 -5.63
N CYS A 38 -31.28 0.95 -6.00
CA CYS A 38 -30.94 0.57 -7.35
C CYS A 38 -31.02 -0.95 -7.45
N LYS A 39 -31.94 -1.48 -8.26
CA LYS A 39 -31.82 -2.88 -8.69
C LYS A 39 -30.72 -2.97 -9.74
N TRP A 40 -29.82 -3.94 -9.54
CA TRP A 40 -28.77 -4.26 -10.49
C TRP A 40 -29.11 -5.54 -11.22
N HIS A 41 -29.10 -5.49 -12.55
CA HIS A 41 -29.21 -6.67 -13.38
C HIS A 41 -27.80 -7.06 -13.87
N ILE A 42 -27.27 -8.17 -13.36
CA ILE A 42 -25.99 -8.74 -13.83
C ILE A 42 -26.26 -9.47 -15.14
N LYS A 43 -25.76 -8.92 -16.26
CA LYS A 43 -26.05 -9.46 -17.61
C LYS A 43 -25.07 -10.54 -18.05
N GLN A 44 -23.78 -10.33 -17.77
CA GLN A 44 -22.69 -11.20 -18.19
C GLN A 44 -21.60 -11.15 -17.13
N GLY A 45 -21.05 -12.31 -16.77
CA GLY A 45 -19.99 -12.44 -15.77
C GLY A 45 -18.81 -13.22 -16.34
N LYS A 46 -17.63 -12.60 -16.38
CA LYS A 46 -16.36 -13.31 -16.60
C LYS A 46 -15.79 -13.69 -15.24
N LEU A 47 -15.64 -14.99 -14.99
CA LEU A 47 -14.96 -15.50 -13.79
C LEU A 47 -13.50 -15.03 -13.79
N LEU A 48 -13.13 -14.30 -12.74
CA LEU A 48 -11.75 -13.84 -12.51
C LEU A 48 -11.04 -14.74 -11.51
N TYR A 49 -11.75 -15.13 -10.46
CA TYR A 49 -11.26 -15.99 -9.39
C TYR A 49 -12.37 -16.95 -8.97
N SER A 50 -12.04 -18.23 -8.81
CA SER A 50 -12.99 -19.27 -8.43
C SER A 50 -12.58 -19.88 -7.12
N ASN A 51 -13.57 -20.26 -6.30
CA ASN A 51 -13.37 -20.99 -5.05
C ASN A 51 -12.34 -22.10 -5.25
N ASN A 52 -11.37 -22.15 -4.34
CA ASN A 52 -10.59 -23.35 -4.07
C ASN A 52 -10.87 -23.78 -2.62
N VAL A 53 -10.23 -24.85 -2.14
CA VAL A 53 -10.44 -25.37 -0.78
C VAL A 53 -10.16 -24.29 0.29
N ASP A 54 -9.34 -23.30 -0.03
CA ASP A 54 -8.83 -22.29 0.91
C ASP A 54 -9.60 -20.96 0.86
N SER A 55 -10.48 -20.76 -0.13
CA SER A 55 -11.24 -19.51 -0.32
C SER A 55 -12.67 -19.79 -0.76
N PRO A 56 -13.67 -19.54 0.09
CA PRO A 56 -15.08 -19.78 -0.23
C PRO A 56 -15.70 -18.68 -1.10
N PHE A 57 -14.87 -17.91 -1.83
CA PHE A 57 -15.29 -16.74 -2.60
C PHE A 57 -15.05 -16.89 -4.10
N ALA A 58 -16.05 -16.51 -4.89
CA ALA A 58 -15.94 -16.44 -6.34
C ALA A 58 -16.02 -14.97 -6.78
N VAL A 59 -15.11 -14.54 -7.64
CA VAL A 59 -15.03 -13.15 -8.12
C VAL A 59 -15.28 -13.12 -9.61
N TYR A 60 -16.21 -12.27 -10.01
CA TYR A 60 -16.60 -12.08 -11.40
C TYR A 60 -16.47 -10.62 -11.79
N ARG A 61 -16.02 -10.39 -13.02
CA ARG A 61 -16.21 -9.12 -13.72
C ARG A 61 -17.57 -9.17 -14.38
N CYS A 62 -18.44 -8.23 -14.01
CA CYS A 62 -19.83 -8.22 -14.42
C CYS A 62 -20.19 -6.93 -15.18
N GLU A 63 -21.05 -7.04 -16.18
CA GLU A 63 -21.77 -5.88 -16.70
C GLU A 63 -23.09 -5.72 -15.93
N VAL A 64 -23.28 -4.54 -15.34
CA VAL A 64 -24.50 -4.21 -14.62
C VAL A 64 -25.23 -3.06 -15.27
N VAL A 65 -26.56 -3.17 -15.29
CA VAL A 65 -27.47 -2.11 -15.71
C VAL A 65 -28.21 -1.62 -14.47
N SER A 66 -28.08 -0.33 -14.17
CA SER A 66 -28.90 0.34 -13.15
C SER A 66 -30.35 0.45 -13.66
N GLU A 67 -31.35 0.44 -12.78
CA GLU A 67 -32.73 0.78 -13.17
C GLU A 67 -32.83 2.27 -13.54
N PRO A 68 -33.67 2.64 -14.53
CA PRO A 68 -33.75 4.01 -15.02
C PRO A 68 -34.45 4.90 -14.00
N GLN A 69 -33.73 5.92 -13.50
CA GLN A 69 -34.41 7.04 -12.85
C GLN A 69 -34.85 8.09 -13.88
N GLN A 70 -34.01 8.48 -14.86
CA GLN A 70 -34.39 9.28 -16.05
C GLN A 70 -33.31 9.15 -17.16
N GLY A 71 -33.53 8.32 -18.19
CA GLY A 71 -32.65 8.21 -19.37
C GLY A 71 -32.12 6.80 -19.68
N PRO A 72 -31.41 6.59 -20.83
CA PRO A 72 -30.77 5.32 -21.13
C PRO A 72 -29.69 5.01 -20.10
N ASN A 73 -29.82 3.88 -19.40
CA ASN A 73 -28.91 3.55 -18.32
C ASN A 73 -27.52 3.23 -18.87
N PRO A 74 -26.46 3.91 -18.38
CA PRO A 74 -25.12 3.50 -18.72
C PRO A 74 -24.89 2.10 -18.15
N THR A 75 -24.60 1.13 -19.03
CA THR A 75 -23.99 -0.13 -18.60
C THR A 75 -22.66 0.21 -17.95
N ARG A 76 -22.40 -0.35 -16.76
CA ARG A 76 -21.12 -0.20 -16.07
C ARG A 76 -20.52 -1.57 -15.82
N THR A 77 -19.21 -1.68 -15.98
CA THR A 77 -18.47 -2.86 -15.57
C THR A 77 -18.16 -2.74 -14.09
N VAL A 78 -18.40 -3.81 -13.34
CA VAL A 78 -18.18 -3.90 -11.89
C VAL A 78 -17.54 -5.23 -11.53
N ILE A 79 -16.97 -5.31 -10.33
CA ILE A 79 -16.53 -6.56 -9.73
C ILE A 79 -17.59 -7.04 -8.75
N ALA A 80 -18.01 -8.29 -8.90
CA ALA A 80 -18.92 -8.96 -7.99
C ALA A 80 -18.20 -10.13 -7.30
N LYS A 81 -18.02 -10.00 -5.98
CA LYS A 81 -17.46 -11.06 -5.13
C LYS A 81 -18.59 -11.76 -4.40
N PHE A 82 -18.76 -13.05 -4.65
CA PHE A 82 -19.79 -13.92 -4.10
C PHE A 82 -19.23 -14.72 -2.94
N GLY A 83 -19.98 -14.76 -1.84
CA GLY A 83 -19.73 -15.64 -0.70
C GLY A 83 -20.85 -16.65 -0.66
N MET A 84 -20.57 -17.85 -1.15
CA MET A 84 -21.49 -18.99 -1.06
C MET A 84 -21.27 -19.64 0.30
N LEU A 85 -22.35 -19.93 1.02
CA LEU A 85 -22.41 -20.41 2.42
C LEU A 85 -22.51 -19.29 3.48
N PRO A 86 -23.16 -19.56 4.62
CA PRO A 86 -23.35 -18.57 5.69
C PRO A 86 -22.06 -17.95 6.22
N MET A 87 -20.98 -18.74 6.38
CA MET A 87 -19.70 -18.21 6.88
C MET A 87 -19.05 -17.24 5.89
N ALA A 88 -19.05 -17.58 4.60
CA ALA A 88 -18.51 -16.72 3.55
C ALA A 88 -19.35 -15.44 3.41
N CYS A 89 -20.67 -15.56 3.49
CA CYS A 89 -21.56 -14.40 3.52
C CYS A 89 -21.25 -13.47 4.69
N GLY A 90 -21.05 -14.02 5.90
CA GLY A 90 -20.68 -13.22 7.08
C GLY A 90 -19.33 -12.52 6.93
N ALA A 91 -18.34 -13.17 6.32
CA ALA A 91 -17.03 -12.56 6.03
C ALA A 91 -17.13 -11.42 5.00
N LEU A 92 -17.96 -11.56 3.96
CA LEU A 92 -18.22 -10.47 3.01
C LEU A 92 -18.97 -9.31 3.66
N GLU A 93 -19.91 -9.60 4.55
CA GLU A 93 -20.63 -8.59 5.31
C GLU A 93 -19.66 -7.78 6.18
N GLN A 94 -18.71 -8.44 6.86
CA GLN A 94 -17.63 -7.77 7.59
C GLN A 94 -16.75 -6.91 6.68
N GLU A 95 -16.31 -7.43 5.54
CA GLU A 95 -15.51 -6.66 4.57
C GLU A 95 -16.27 -5.42 4.06
N ALA A 96 -17.57 -5.56 3.76
CA ALA A 96 -18.44 -4.46 3.36
C ALA A 96 -18.52 -3.38 4.46
N MET A 97 -18.65 -3.78 5.72
CA MET A 97 -18.64 -2.84 6.85
C MET A 97 -17.31 -2.08 6.96
N THR A 98 -16.18 -2.71 6.65
CA THR A 98 -14.87 -2.04 6.60
C THR A 98 -14.88 -0.94 5.54
N TYR A 99 -15.38 -1.23 4.33
CA TYR A 99 -15.51 -0.22 3.26
C TYR A 99 -16.31 1.01 3.70
N VAL A 100 -17.48 0.77 4.31
CA VAL A 100 -18.42 1.83 4.72
C VAL A 100 -17.87 2.66 5.88
N ARG A 101 -17.29 2.01 6.90
CA ARG A 101 -16.91 2.68 8.14
C ARG A 101 -15.52 3.27 8.13
N HIS A 102 -14.59 2.66 7.40
CA HIS A 102 -13.16 2.94 7.57
C HIS A 102 -12.45 3.32 6.28
N LEU A 103 -12.97 2.94 5.11
CA LEU A 103 -12.26 3.15 3.84
C LEU A 103 -12.78 4.33 3.02
N LYS A 104 -13.73 5.12 3.53
CA LYS A 104 -14.39 6.19 2.78
C LYS A 104 -13.41 7.13 2.06
N ASP A 105 -12.38 7.58 2.76
CA ASP A 105 -11.37 8.51 2.21
C ASP A 105 -10.32 7.80 1.33
N ALA A 106 -10.26 6.46 1.39
CA ALA A 106 -9.34 5.64 0.60
C ALA A 106 -9.96 5.16 -0.73
N GLN A 107 -11.30 5.16 -0.84
CA GLN A 107 -12.02 4.71 -2.04
C GLN A 107 -11.70 5.57 -3.26
N GLY A 108 -11.42 4.92 -4.39
CA GLY A 108 -10.94 5.54 -5.63
C GLY A 108 -9.46 5.94 -5.60
N VAL A 109 -8.86 6.06 -4.41
CA VAL A 109 -7.48 6.50 -4.23
C VAL A 109 -6.54 5.29 -4.17
N VAL A 110 -6.67 4.43 -3.16
CA VAL A 110 -5.85 3.22 -2.99
C VAL A 110 -6.68 1.95 -2.84
N VAL A 111 -8.00 2.07 -2.72
CA VAL A 111 -8.94 0.94 -2.72
C VAL A 111 -10.05 1.21 -3.74
N PRO A 112 -10.73 0.20 -4.29
CA PRO A 112 -11.86 0.40 -5.22
C PRO A 112 -13.01 1.16 -4.58
N HIS A 113 -13.83 1.84 -5.38
CA HIS A 113 -15.12 2.33 -4.90
C HIS A 113 -16.04 1.16 -4.48
N PHE A 114 -16.63 1.27 -3.30
CA PHE A 114 -17.68 0.37 -2.81
C PHE A 114 -19.03 0.75 -3.43
N LEU A 115 -19.66 -0.21 -4.09
CA LEU A 115 -20.94 -0.01 -4.78
C LEU A 115 -22.13 -0.60 -4.01
N GLY A 116 -21.85 -1.46 -3.03
CA GLY A 116 -22.86 -2.01 -2.14
C GLY A 116 -22.60 -3.47 -1.75
N PHE A 117 -23.30 -3.90 -0.71
CA PHE A 117 -23.39 -5.29 -0.30
C PHE A 117 -24.86 -5.74 -0.35
N TYR A 118 -25.06 -6.95 -0.83
CA TYR A 118 -26.38 -7.52 -1.06
C TYR A 118 -26.41 -8.94 -0.54
N LYS A 119 -27.56 -9.32 0.03
CA LYS A 119 -27.77 -10.64 0.61
C LYS A 119 -29.05 -11.22 0.04
N GLY A 120 -29.02 -12.50 -0.28
CA GLY A 120 -30.15 -13.20 -0.85
C GLY A 120 -30.04 -14.71 -0.65
N GLN A 121 -30.92 -15.42 -1.32
CA GLN A 121 -30.88 -16.88 -1.43
C GLN A 121 -30.61 -17.25 -2.89
N ASP A 122 -29.86 -18.32 -3.11
CA ASP A 122 -29.72 -18.91 -4.44
C ASP A 122 -30.93 -19.79 -4.82
N ALA A 123 -30.84 -20.49 -5.95
CA ALA A 123 -31.91 -21.33 -6.46
C ALA A 123 -32.24 -22.53 -5.54
N ASP A 124 -31.29 -22.94 -4.70
CA ASP A 124 -31.44 -24.03 -3.75
C ASP A 124 -31.89 -23.53 -2.35
N GLY A 125 -32.01 -22.20 -2.20
CA GLY A 125 -32.42 -21.54 -0.95
C GLY A 125 -31.27 -21.18 -0.03
N ASP A 126 -30.01 -21.40 -0.46
CA ASP A 126 -28.83 -21.16 0.36
C ASP A 126 -28.47 -19.68 0.40
N VAL A 127 -28.09 -19.20 1.59
CA VAL A 127 -27.73 -17.80 1.81
C VAL A 127 -26.47 -17.46 1.00
N THR A 128 -26.59 -16.43 0.16
CA THR A 128 -25.53 -15.90 -0.68
C THR A 128 -25.34 -14.41 -0.41
N GLY A 129 -24.10 -14.01 -0.13
CA GLY A 129 -23.69 -12.61 -0.03
C GLY A 129 -22.96 -12.16 -1.29
N ILE A 130 -23.19 -10.91 -1.72
CA ILE A 130 -22.55 -10.32 -2.90
C ILE A 130 -22.01 -8.94 -2.52
N LEU A 131 -20.69 -8.78 -2.64
CA LEU A 131 -20.00 -7.50 -2.53
C LEU A 131 -19.76 -6.94 -3.94
N LEU A 132 -20.26 -5.74 -4.21
CA LEU A 132 -20.05 -5.03 -5.48
C LEU A 132 -19.01 -3.92 -5.31
N LEU A 133 -18.01 -3.94 -6.18
CA LEU A 133 -16.90 -2.98 -6.21
C LEU A 133 -16.71 -2.43 -7.63
N GLU A 134 -16.07 -1.28 -7.72
CA GLU A 134 -15.53 -0.76 -8.98
C GLU A 134 -14.57 -1.75 -9.64
N ASP A 135 -14.64 -1.86 -10.97
CA ASP A 135 -13.64 -2.57 -11.77
C ASP A 135 -12.45 -1.66 -12.04
N CYS A 136 -11.40 -1.84 -11.23
CA CYS A 136 -10.19 -1.05 -11.32
C CYS A 136 -9.16 -1.59 -12.32
N GLY A 137 -9.34 -2.78 -12.90
CA GLY A 137 -8.34 -3.40 -13.77
C GLY A 137 -8.12 -4.89 -13.44
N HIS A 138 -6.88 -5.37 -13.43
CA HIS A 138 -6.60 -6.80 -13.27
C HIS A 138 -5.69 -7.10 -12.07
N SER A 139 -5.92 -8.25 -11.43
CA SER A 139 -5.04 -8.74 -10.37
C SER A 139 -3.66 -9.07 -10.93
N VAL A 140 -2.62 -8.75 -10.17
CA VAL A 140 -1.24 -9.10 -10.52
C VAL A 140 -1.10 -10.62 -10.56
N THR A 141 -0.64 -11.15 -11.69
CA THR A 141 -0.34 -12.58 -11.79
C THR A 141 1.00 -12.92 -11.16
N SER A 142 1.19 -14.16 -10.71
CA SER A 142 2.48 -14.64 -10.19
C SER A 142 3.63 -14.41 -11.17
N ARG A 143 3.39 -14.60 -12.48
CA ARG A 143 4.39 -14.35 -13.52
C ARG A 143 4.78 -12.87 -13.63
N GLU A 144 3.83 -11.95 -13.49
CA GLU A 144 4.11 -10.51 -13.50
C GLU A 144 4.86 -10.10 -12.25
N TRP A 145 4.44 -10.62 -11.10
CA TRP A 145 5.13 -10.44 -9.83
C TRP A 145 6.58 -10.90 -9.94
N ASP A 146 6.85 -12.11 -10.41
CA ASP A 146 8.22 -12.63 -10.51
C ASP A 146 9.09 -11.84 -11.50
N ARG A 147 8.51 -11.40 -12.63
CA ARG A 147 9.23 -10.66 -13.67
C ARG A 147 9.59 -9.24 -13.25
N ASP A 148 8.73 -8.60 -12.45
CA ASP A 148 8.82 -7.17 -12.14
C ASP A 148 8.56 -6.88 -10.65
N ILE A 149 9.03 -7.78 -9.78
CA ILE A 149 8.77 -7.71 -8.34
C ILE A 149 9.16 -6.34 -7.77
N GLY A 150 10.28 -5.78 -8.25
CA GLY A 150 10.79 -4.50 -7.76
C GLY A 150 9.81 -3.34 -7.95
N ASN A 151 9.21 -3.19 -9.14
CA ASN A 151 8.31 -2.08 -9.41
C ASN A 151 6.92 -2.33 -8.81
N ILE A 152 6.38 -3.54 -8.95
CA ILE A 152 5.05 -3.86 -8.43
C ILE A 152 5.04 -3.82 -6.90
N ALA A 153 6.06 -4.37 -6.23
CA ALA A 153 6.19 -4.28 -4.78
C ALA A 153 6.38 -2.84 -4.31
N ALA A 154 7.13 -2.02 -5.05
CA ALA A 154 7.28 -0.60 -4.74
C ALA A 154 5.94 0.15 -4.81
N GLU A 155 5.14 -0.09 -5.85
CA GLU A 155 3.81 0.48 -6.01
C GLU A 155 2.85 0.01 -4.91
N ALA A 156 2.86 -1.29 -4.60
CA ALA A 156 2.05 -1.86 -3.54
C ALA A 156 2.44 -1.32 -2.15
N CYS A 157 3.73 -1.12 -1.89
CA CYS A 157 4.21 -0.50 -0.65
C CYS A 157 3.74 0.94 -0.50
N VAL A 158 3.78 1.72 -1.58
CA VAL A 158 3.29 3.11 -1.58
C VAL A 158 1.77 3.15 -1.38
N ALA A 159 1.03 2.23 -2.01
CA ALA A 159 -0.41 2.09 -1.80
C ALA A 159 -0.73 1.69 -0.36
N LEU A 160 0.03 0.76 0.23
CA LEU A 160 -0.08 0.36 1.62
C LEU A 160 0.18 1.55 2.55
N ALA A 161 1.30 2.26 2.41
CA ALA A 161 1.57 3.44 3.23
C ALA A 161 0.45 4.49 3.16
N ARG A 162 -0.08 4.75 1.96
CA ARG A 162 -1.24 5.64 1.76
C ARG A 162 -2.53 5.10 2.41
N PHE A 163 -2.76 3.79 2.35
CA PHE A 163 -3.87 3.16 3.06
C PHE A 163 -3.79 3.47 4.56
N HIS A 164 -2.63 3.26 5.20
CA HIS A 164 -2.46 3.60 6.62
C HIS A 164 -2.68 5.09 6.91
N GLN A 165 -2.22 5.98 6.03
CA GLN A 165 -2.42 7.43 6.20
C GLN A 165 -3.89 7.83 6.18
N LEU A 166 -4.68 7.22 5.31
CA LEU A 166 -6.08 7.56 5.07
C LEU A 166 -7.01 6.87 6.06
N THR A 167 -6.70 5.65 6.48
CA THR A 167 -7.63 4.80 7.24
C THR A 167 -7.20 4.61 8.70
N GLY A 168 -5.90 4.67 8.99
CA GLY A 168 -5.34 4.29 10.29
C GLY A 168 -5.50 2.81 10.63
N LEU A 169 -5.76 1.97 9.63
CA LEU A 169 -5.86 0.52 9.78
C LEU A 169 -4.56 -0.19 9.41
N GLU A 170 -4.34 -1.35 10.00
CA GLU A 170 -3.49 -2.42 9.47
C GLU A 170 -4.22 -3.11 8.33
N TYR A 171 -3.48 -3.58 7.34
CA TYR A 171 -4.04 -4.36 6.26
C TYR A 171 -4.02 -5.87 6.56
N ASP A 172 -2.95 -6.40 7.17
CA ASP A 172 -2.73 -7.77 7.69
C ASP A 172 -3.16 -8.91 6.73
N ASN A 173 -3.13 -8.63 5.42
CA ASN A 173 -3.57 -9.59 4.42
C ASN A 173 -2.84 -9.43 3.09
N PHE A 174 -1.57 -9.01 3.15
CA PHE A 174 -0.82 -8.78 1.92
C PHE A 174 -0.55 -10.07 1.15
N SER A 175 -1.01 -10.08 -0.10
CA SER A 175 -0.68 -11.05 -1.13
C SER A 175 -0.66 -10.32 -2.47
N PHE A 176 0.19 -10.73 -3.40
CA PHE A 176 0.21 -10.14 -4.75
C PHE A 176 -1.15 -10.28 -5.46
N GLU A 177 -1.92 -11.32 -5.13
CA GLU A 177 -3.27 -11.55 -5.68
C GLU A 177 -4.27 -10.46 -5.25
N HIS A 178 -4.01 -9.82 -4.10
CA HIS A 178 -4.80 -8.72 -3.57
C HIS A 178 -4.35 -7.33 -4.06
N VAL A 179 -3.39 -7.29 -4.99
CA VAL A 179 -2.95 -6.06 -5.67
C VAL A 179 -3.56 -6.03 -7.06
N ILE A 180 -4.33 -4.98 -7.35
CA ILE A 180 -4.97 -4.76 -8.64
C ILE A 180 -4.19 -3.68 -9.39
N LYS A 181 -3.66 -4.00 -10.58
CA LYS A 181 -3.09 -3.01 -11.48
C LYS A 181 -4.18 -2.25 -12.20
N VAL A 182 -4.10 -0.92 -12.18
CA VAL A 182 -5.07 -0.06 -12.84
C VAL A 182 -4.80 0.03 -14.34
N ASP A 183 -5.77 -0.37 -15.15
CA ASP A 183 -5.65 -0.42 -16.60
C ASP A 183 -5.30 0.97 -17.18
N GLY A 184 -4.38 0.99 -18.15
CA GLY A 184 -3.93 2.24 -18.79
C GLY A 184 -3.00 3.10 -17.94
N THR A 185 -2.66 2.66 -16.72
CA THR A 185 -1.67 3.31 -15.86
C THR A 185 -0.49 2.38 -15.59
N ASN A 186 0.71 2.95 -15.50
CA ASN A 186 1.91 2.17 -15.19
C ASN A 186 2.33 2.29 -13.72
N ARG A 187 1.56 3.01 -12.87
CA ARG A 187 1.99 3.43 -11.53
C ARG A 187 0.87 3.53 -10.51
N ASP A 188 -0.29 2.95 -10.78
CA ASP A 188 -1.40 2.95 -9.83
C ASP A 188 -1.87 1.51 -9.58
N VAL A 189 -1.95 1.19 -8.29
CA VAL A 189 -2.44 -0.10 -7.82
C VAL A 189 -3.50 0.13 -6.77
N LYS A 190 -4.52 -0.73 -6.77
CA LYS A 190 -5.54 -0.76 -5.71
C LYS A 190 -5.33 -2.01 -4.85
N LEU A 191 -5.54 -1.85 -3.55
CA LEU A 191 -5.58 -2.94 -2.60
C LEU A 191 -7.02 -3.46 -2.48
N VAL A 192 -7.22 -4.77 -2.29
CA VAL A 192 -8.53 -5.41 -2.08
C VAL A 192 -8.48 -6.43 -0.94
N SER A 193 -9.59 -7.08 -0.58
CA SER A 193 -9.60 -8.18 0.42
C SER A 193 -9.31 -7.70 1.86
N PHE A 194 -10.18 -6.82 2.39
CA PHE A 194 -10.01 -6.16 3.71
C PHE A 194 -10.60 -6.92 4.90
N MET A 195 -10.78 -8.24 4.78
CA MET A 195 -11.40 -9.06 5.84
C MET A 195 -10.58 -9.15 7.13
N LYS A 196 -9.26 -8.92 7.05
CA LYS A 196 -8.35 -8.92 8.21
C LYS A 196 -7.93 -7.52 8.64
N ALA A 197 -8.37 -6.49 7.93
CA ALA A 197 -7.97 -5.13 8.23
C ALA A 197 -8.56 -4.71 9.60
N ASP A 198 -7.70 -4.24 10.49
CA ASP A 198 -8.09 -3.85 11.85
C ASP A 198 -7.40 -2.55 12.27
N LYS A 199 -7.97 -1.88 13.27
CA LYS A 199 -7.44 -0.62 13.77
C LYS A 199 -6.18 -0.87 14.59
N HIS A 200 -5.08 -0.20 14.22
CA HIS A 200 -3.90 -0.11 15.07
C HIS A 200 -3.49 1.35 15.33
N ASN A 201 -2.55 1.55 16.25
CA ASN A 201 -2.01 2.86 16.56
C ASN A 201 -0.92 3.27 15.55
N CYS A 202 -1.33 3.62 14.33
CA CYS A 202 -0.37 3.86 13.25
C CYS A 202 0.37 5.17 13.52
N LYS A 203 1.71 5.12 13.59
CA LYS A 203 2.55 6.32 13.71
C LYS A 203 3.22 6.69 12.38
N PHE A 204 2.82 6.06 11.28
CA PHE A 204 3.32 6.46 9.97
C PHE A 204 2.96 7.92 9.68
N PRO A 205 3.91 8.76 9.23
CA PRO A 205 3.67 10.19 9.05
C PRO A 205 2.53 10.47 8.08
N LYS A 206 1.54 11.29 8.50
CA LYS A 206 0.44 11.73 7.64
C LYS A 206 0.91 12.53 6.41
N SER A 207 2.07 13.18 6.49
CA SER A 207 2.71 13.88 5.36
C SER A 207 3.24 12.93 4.28
N GLY A 208 3.46 11.66 4.63
CA GLY A 208 4.13 10.67 3.79
C GLY A 208 5.61 10.95 3.63
N GLU A 209 6.18 11.71 4.56
CA GLU A 209 7.59 12.09 4.58
C GLU A 209 8.28 11.54 5.82
N ILE A 210 9.48 10.99 5.61
CA ILE A 210 10.38 10.57 6.68
C ILE A 210 11.63 11.42 6.55
N ASN A 211 11.91 12.24 7.58
CA ASN A 211 13.02 13.21 7.60
C ASN A 211 13.06 14.13 6.36
N GLY A 212 11.88 14.62 5.92
CA GLY A 212 11.77 15.51 4.76
C GLY A 212 11.85 14.80 3.39
N ILE A 213 11.94 13.47 3.35
CA ILE A 213 11.92 12.70 2.11
C ILE A 213 10.59 11.98 1.96
N LYS A 214 9.93 12.17 0.80
CA LYS A 214 8.72 11.43 0.46
C LYS A 214 8.98 9.92 0.45
N PHE A 215 8.08 9.16 1.08
CA PHE A 215 8.21 7.72 1.22
C PHE A 215 8.20 6.97 -0.13
N ASP A 216 7.46 7.49 -1.12
CA ASP A 216 7.49 6.91 -2.47
C ASP A 216 8.88 6.99 -3.12
N ARG A 217 9.63 8.06 -2.86
CA ARG A 217 11.02 8.20 -3.27
C ARG A 217 11.91 7.19 -2.55
N ILE A 218 11.75 7.04 -1.23
CA ILE A 218 12.50 6.06 -0.43
C ILE A 218 12.40 4.66 -1.04
N VAL A 219 11.18 4.23 -1.33
CA VAL A 219 10.89 2.90 -1.87
C VAL A 219 11.36 2.76 -3.33
N ARG A 220 11.07 3.75 -4.19
CA ARG A 220 11.35 3.65 -5.63
C ARG A 220 12.83 3.78 -5.97
N GLU A 221 13.55 4.62 -5.24
CA GLU A 221 15.00 4.78 -5.39
C GLU A 221 15.77 3.75 -4.55
N ARG A 222 15.07 2.90 -3.78
CA ARG A 222 15.65 1.91 -2.86
C ARG A 222 16.68 2.55 -1.92
N LEU A 223 16.27 3.61 -1.24
CA LEU A 223 17.10 4.31 -0.28
C LEU A 223 17.42 3.41 0.94
N PRO A 224 18.45 3.75 1.73
CA PRO A 224 18.77 3.04 2.97
C PRO A 224 17.55 2.93 3.90
N ASP A 225 17.46 1.82 4.63
CA ASP A 225 16.38 1.59 5.60
C ASP A 225 16.27 2.77 6.60
N PRO A 226 15.12 3.47 6.65
CA PRO A 226 14.90 4.49 7.66
C PRO A 226 14.84 3.93 9.09
N GLY A 227 14.54 2.64 9.24
CA GLY A 227 14.31 1.98 10.51
C GLY A 227 12.88 2.14 11.03
N LEU A 228 12.45 1.18 11.86
CA LEU A 228 11.09 1.12 12.42
C LEU A 228 10.70 2.39 13.18
N GLU A 229 11.62 2.97 13.96
CA GLU A 229 11.35 4.17 14.76
C GLU A 229 10.95 5.38 13.90
N ARG A 230 11.52 5.48 12.69
CA ARG A 230 11.23 6.56 11.74
C ARG A 230 10.02 6.28 10.87
N ILE A 231 9.83 5.03 10.46
CA ILE A 231 8.64 4.61 9.72
C ILE A 231 7.40 4.68 10.61
N GLY A 232 7.51 4.31 11.89
CA GLY A 232 6.42 4.37 12.86
C GLY A 232 5.32 3.33 12.67
N CYS A 233 5.52 2.32 11.82
CA CYS A 233 4.57 1.25 11.59
C CYS A 233 5.30 -0.05 11.21
N GLU A 234 4.98 -1.13 11.93
CA GLU A 234 5.60 -2.45 11.78
C GLU A 234 5.24 -3.08 10.43
N GLU A 235 3.96 -3.14 10.07
CA GLU A 235 3.52 -3.70 8.79
C GLU A 235 4.23 -3.05 7.59
N ILE A 236 4.34 -1.71 7.55
CA ILE A 236 5.03 -1.00 6.47
C ILE A 236 6.54 -1.31 6.47
N HIS A 237 7.18 -1.33 7.64
CA HIS A 237 8.62 -1.60 7.75
C HIS A 237 8.95 -3.04 7.36
N GLU A 238 8.21 -4.01 7.89
CA GLU A 238 8.35 -5.42 7.53
C GLU A 238 8.12 -5.63 6.04
N PHE A 239 7.11 -4.98 5.46
CA PHE A 239 6.87 -5.02 4.03
C PHE A 239 8.09 -4.56 3.21
N CYS A 240 8.69 -3.45 3.62
CA CYS A 240 9.89 -2.92 2.99
C CYS A 240 11.07 -3.89 3.08
N LEU A 241 11.28 -4.52 4.26
CA LEU A 241 12.38 -5.45 4.48
C LEU A 241 12.18 -6.77 3.73
N ASN A 242 10.99 -7.36 3.84
CA ASN A 242 10.66 -8.65 3.23
C ASN A 242 10.80 -8.61 1.71
N LEU A 243 10.44 -7.49 1.09
CA LEU A 243 10.53 -7.31 -0.37
C LEU A 243 11.80 -6.55 -0.81
N ARG A 244 12.73 -6.27 0.12
CA ARG A 244 14.01 -5.57 -0.14
C ARG A 244 13.81 -4.25 -0.90
N LEU A 245 12.78 -3.51 -0.52
CA LEU A 245 12.41 -2.22 -1.11
C LEU A 245 13.23 -1.07 -0.56
N VAL A 246 13.78 -1.25 0.62
CA VAL A 246 14.85 -0.42 1.18
C VAL A 246 16.11 -1.26 1.24
N LEU A 247 17.27 -0.62 1.24
CA LEU A 247 18.53 -1.34 1.40
C LEU A 247 18.74 -1.61 2.90
N PRO A 248 18.71 -2.88 3.35
CA PRO A 248 19.19 -3.22 4.68
C PRO A 248 20.71 -3.18 4.61
N VAL A 249 21.28 -1.99 4.64
CA VAL A 249 22.73 -1.87 4.67
C VAL A 249 23.13 -2.26 6.08
N LYS A 250 23.74 -3.43 6.24
CA LYS A 250 24.34 -3.87 7.49
C LYS A 250 25.83 -4.02 7.23
N LEU A 251 26.65 -3.27 7.94
CA LEU A 251 28.09 -3.51 7.97
C LEU A 251 28.36 -4.64 8.94
N LEU A 252 29.07 -5.66 8.49
CA LEU A 252 29.56 -6.71 9.37
C LEU A 252 30.94 -6.28 9.88
N LEU A 253 31.04 -6.09 11.18
CA LEU A 253 32.31 -5.92 11.89
C LEU A 253 32.48 -7.16 12.77
N ASP A 254 33.47 -7.99 12.47
CA ASP A 254 33.60 -9.35 13.01
C ASP A 254 32.29 -10.17 12.86
N ASP A 255 31.62 -10.45 13.99
CA ASP A 255 30.40 -11.25 14.09
C ASP A 255 29.11 -10.41 14.33
N GLN A 256 29.20 -9.08 14.41
CA GLN A 256 28.02 -8.22 14.61
C GLN A 256 27.62 -7.45 13.35
N SER A 257 26.31 -7.26 13.20
CA SER A 257 25.73 -6.45 12.13
C SER A 257 25.44 -5.04 12.64
N ILE A 258 26.16 -4.05 12.11
CA ILE A 258 25.92 -2.63 12.34
C ILE A 258 24.91 -2.16 11.28
N PRO A 259 23.64 -1.87 11.65
CA PRO A 259 22.67 -1.36 10.71
C PRO A 259 23.03 0.07 10.29
N ILE A 260 23.20 0.24 8.99
CA ILE A 260 23.39 1.52 8.32
C ILE A 260 22.02 2.07 7.97
N THR A 261 21.58 2.97 8.84
CA THR A 261 20.32 3.67 8.75
C THR A 261 20.51 5.01 8.05
N SER A 262 19.41 5.65 7.65
CA SER A 262 19.42 6.93 6.93
C SER A 262 20.10 8.12 7.65
N ASP A 263 20.42 8.03 8.95
CA ASP A 263 21.25 9.00 9.68
C ASP A 263 22.73 8.92 9.39
N ILE A 264 23.22 7.78 8.89
CA ILE A 264 24.64 7.61 8.57
C ILE A 264 24.92 8.26 7.22
N LYS A 265 25.62 9.40 7.24
CA LYS A 265 25.90 10.23 6.07
C LYS A 265 27.37 10.22 5.67
N THR A 266 28.24 9.96 6.63
CA THR A 266 29.70 10.04 6.50
C THR A 266 30.36 8.77 7.03
N PHE A 267 31.64 8.61 6.71
CA PHE A 267 32.45 7.55 7.31
C PHE A 267 32.51 7.69 8.83
N ASP A 268 32.58 8.92 9.34
CA ASP A 268 32.64 9.20 10.78
C ASP A 268 31.37 8.73 11.49
N ASP A 269 30.19 8.89 10.88
CA ASP A 269 28.93 8.40 11.46
C ASP A 269 28.94 6.87 11.62
N VAL A 270 29.50 6.15 10.65
CA VAL A 270 29.68 4.70 10.74
C VAL A 270 30.70 4.35 11.81
N PHE A 271 31.84 5.03 11.80
CA PHE A 271 32.94 4.79 12.70
C PHE A 271 32.49 4.95 14.16
N TRP A 272 31.81 6.05 14.50
CA TRP A 272 31.35 6.29 15.86
C TRP A 272 30.28 5.31 16.29
N ARG A 273 29.39 4.89 15.39
CA ARG A 273 28.38 3.87 15.71
C ARG A 273 28.99 2.48 15.93
N ALA A 274 30.03 2.14 15.17
CA ALA A 274 30.84 0.96 15.44
C ALA A 274 31.57 1.11 16.78
N LYS A 275 32.16 2.27 17.07
CA LYS A 275 32.86 2.54 18.32
C LYS A 275 31.95 2.45 19.55
N ASP A 276 30.72 2.95 19.46
CA ASP A 276 29.72 2.82 20.53
C ASP A 276 29.37 1.34 20.80
N SER A 277 29.37 0.52 19.76
CA SER A 277 29.16 -0.93 19.87
C SER A 277 30.40 -1.68 20.36
N TYR A 278 31.60 -1.10 20.14
CA TYR A 278 32.92 -1.68 20.43
C TYR A 278 33.85 -0.66 21.12
N PRO A 279 33.55 -0.22 22.35
CA PRO A 279 34.29 0.87 23.00
C PRO A 279 35.77 0.52 23.23
N ASP A 280 36.07 -0.77 23.44
CA ASP A 280 37.41 -1.27 23.75
C ASP A 280 38.25 -1.57 22.51
N THR A 281 37.66 -1.66 21.31
CA THR A 281 38.40 -1.95 20.08
C THR A 281 39.21 -0.71 19.67
N PRO A 282 40.53 -0.82 19.44
CA PRO A 282 41.33 0.31 19.02
C PRO A 282 40.85 0.89 17.69
N ASP A 283 40.78 2.21 17.60
CA ASP A 283 40.20 2.97 16.48
C ASP A 283 40.78 2.55 15.13
N LYS A 284 42.08 2.23 15.08
CA LYS A 284 42.75 1.77 13.87
C LYS A 284 42.09 0.52 13.27
N TYR A 285 41.72 -0.46 14.09
CA TYR A 285 41.10 -1.70 13.61
C TYR A 285 39.69 -1.45 13.09
N ILE A 286 38.91 -0.64 13.83
CA ILE A 286 37.57 -0.21 13.38
C ILE A 286 37.67 0.50 12.02
N CYS A 287 38.63 1.42 11.86
CA CYS A 287 38.85 2.12 10.60
C CYS A 287 39.22 1.19 9.45
N ASP A 288 40.21 0.31 9.67
CA ASP A 288 40.72 -0.60 8.63
C ASP A 288 39.60 -1.55 8.13
N ASP A 289 38.76 -2.05 9.03
CA ASP A 289 37.67 -2.98 8.71
C ASP A 289 36.47 -2.30 8.05
N LEU A 290 36.16 -1.06 8.41
CA LEU A 290 34.99 -0.34 7.88
C LEU A 290 35.28 0.40 6.56
N PHE A 291 36.51 0.83 6.31
CA PHE A 291 36.80 1.73 5.19
C PHE A 291 36.49 1.11 3.82
N GLY A 292 36.87 -0.15 3.62
CA GLY A 292 36.58 -0.88 2.37
C GLY A 292 35.07 -1.03 2.12
N PRO A 293 34.30 -1.61 3.05
CA PRO A 293 32.85 -1.68 2.97
C PRO A 293 32.16 -0.31 2.83
N TRP A 294 32.64 0.71 3.56
CA TRP A 294 32.13 2.08 3.44
C TRP A 294 32.28 2.61 2.02
N LYS A 295 33.42 2.43 1.36
CA LYS A 295 33.62 2.90 -0.03
C LYS A 295 32.66 2.26 -1.04
N VAL A 296 32.07 1.11 -0.73
CA VAL A 296 31.00 0.50 -1.54
C VAL A 296 29.66 1.15 -1.24
N ILE A 297 29.36 1.37 0.04
CA ILE A 297 28.13 2.01 0.52
C ILE A 297 28.08 3.49 0.11
N GLU A 298 29.18 4.22 0.26
CA GLU A 298 29.35 5.63 -0.07
C GLU A 298 28.99 5.89 -1.54
N LYS A 299 29.40 5.03 -2.48
CA LYS A 299 29.01 5.15 -3.90
C LYS A 299 27.51 5.00 -4.12
N HIS A 300 26.84 4.24 -3.25
CA HIS A 300 25.39 4.12 -3.28
C HIS A 300 24.77 5.36 -2.63
N ILE A 301 25.23 5.78 -1.45
CA ILE A 301 24.77 7.00 -0.78
C ILE A 301 24.94 8.24 -1.68
N GLU A 302 26.09 8.44 -2.31
CA GLU A 302 26.39 9.54 -3.25
C GLU A 302 25.47 9.54 -4.47
N LYS A 303 25.20 8.36 -5.05
CA LYS A 303 24.29 8.22 -6.20
C LYS A 303 22.84 8.56 -5.83
N TYR A 304 22.45 8.36 -4.58
CA TYR A 304 21.10 8.61 -4.07
C TYR A 304 20.95 9.98 -3.39
N ALA A 305 22.06 10.63 -3.03
CA ALA A 305 22.13 12.01 -2.55
C ALA A 305 22.09 13.02 -3.72
N SER A 306 21.07 12.96 -4.57
CA SER A 306 20.83 13.97 -5.62
C SER A 306 20.39 15.34 -5.05
N VAL A 307 20.18 15.42 -3.74
CA VAL A 307 20.32 16.64 -2.95
C VAL A 307 21.30 16.27 -1.83
N PRO A 308 22.39 17.04 -1.59
CA PRO A 308 23.20 16.85 -0.40
C PRO A 308 22.26 16.96 0.81
N TRP A 309 22.15 15.89 1.60
CA TRP A 309 21.36 15.88 2.85
C TRP A 309 21.81 16.96 3.85
N THR A 310 22.93 17.64 3.57
CA THR A 310 23.44 18.82 4.26
C THR A 310 22.62 20.09 3.97
N GLN A 311 21.91 20.20 2.84
CA GLN A 311 21.03 21.35 2.58
C GLN A 311 19.70 21.28 3.33
N ALA A 312 19.22 20.09 3.73
CA ALA A 312 18.05 19.95 4.61
C ALA A 312 18.33 20.38 6.06
N LEU A 313 19.60 20.61 6.41
CA LEU A 313 20.05 21.14 7.71
C LEU A 313 20.23 22.67 7.71
N GLY A 314 20.21 23.32 6.54
CA GLY A 314 20.40 24.77 6.41
C GLY A 314 19.31 25.63 7.07
N ASP A 315 18.15 25.04 7.39
CA ASP A 315 17.04 25.73 8.06
C ASP A 315 17.11 25.68 9.60
N LEU A 316 18.18 25.11 10.19
CA LEU A 316 18.35 25.08 11.66
C LEU A 316 19.14 26.26 12.23
N GLY A 317 19.49 27.27 11.42
CA GLY A 317 19.86 28.60 11.91
C GLY A 317 20.98 28.62 12.96
N LEU A 318 22.05 27.85 12.74
CA LEU A 318 23.29 28.03 13.47
C LEU A 318 24.20 28.92 12.62
N ASP A 319 24.21 30.20 13.01
CA ASP A 319 25.04 31.27 12.49
C ASP A 319 26.53 30.92 12.66
N ASP A 320 27.23 30.84 11.52
CA ASP A 320 28.69 30.73 11.44
C ASP A 320 29.32 32.06 11.89
N SER A 321 29.43 32.23 13.21
CA SER A 321 30.31 33.24 13.78
C SER A 321 31.64 32.60 14.17
N GLU A 322 32.46 32.23 13.18
CA GLU A 322 33.90 32.05 13.40
C GLU A 322 34.74 32.81 12.36
N ASN A 323 35.87 33.30 12.86
CA ASN A 323 37.07 33.72 12.12
C ASN A 323 37.14 35.16 11.60
N LYS A 324 37.35 36.07 12.56
CA LYS A 324 38.37 37.12 12.42
C LYS A 324 39.53 36.85 13.37
N LEU A 325 40.67 36.41 12.81
CA LEU A 325 42.04 36.60 13.30
C LEU A 325 42.86 36.83 12.01
N GLU A 326 43.41 38.04 11.78
CA GLU A 326 44.79 38.44 12.14
C GLU A 326 45.81 37.42 11.61
N GLU A 327 46.86 37.73 10.85
CA GLU A 327 47.56 38.95 10.41
C GLU A 327 48.54 38.45 9.34
N GLU A 328 48.94 39.26 8.36
CA GLU A 328 50.36 39.59 8.19
C GLU A 328 50.58 40.66 7.12
N THR A 329 51.18 41.73 7.59
CA THR A 329 51.79 42.85 6.89
C THR A 329 53.06 42.45 6.13
N ALA A 330 53.32 43.04 4.96
CA ALA A 330 54.63 43.59 4.60
C ALA A 330 54.57 44.44 3.32
N TYR A 331 55.00 45.72 3.44
CA TYR A 331 55.88 46.50 2.55
C TYR A 331 55.70 46.37 1.01
N GLY A 332 55.53 47.43 0.22
CA GLY A 332 55.73 48.86 0.44
C GLY A 332 55.74 49.66 -0.87
N SER A 333 56.15 50.93 -0.75
CA SER A 333 56.51 51.95 -1.75
C SER A 333 55.42 52.51 -2.68
N ASP A 334 54.98 53.73 -2.34
CA ASP A 334 55.19 54.97 -3.08
C ASP A 334 55.14 54.93 -4.62
N ASN A 335 54.18 55.65 -5.21
CA ASN A 335 54.49 56.92 -5.89
C ASN A 335 53.23 57.68 -6.32
N GLU A 336 53.31 59.00 -6.08
CA GLU A 336 52.66 60.13 -6.74
C GLU A 336 52.44 59.85 -8.25
N GLU A 337 51.34 60.20 -8.91
CA GLU A 337 50.60 61.46 -9.07
C GLU A 337 49.16 61.16 -9.53
#